data_AF-A0A2V9HJ45-F1
#
_entry.id   AF-A0A2V9HJ45-F1
#
_cell.length_a   1.000
_cell.length_b   1.000
_cell.length_c   1.000
_cell.angle_alpha   90.00
_cell.angle_beta   90.00
_cell.angle_gamma   90.00
#
_symmetry.space_group_name_H-M   'P 1'
#
loop_
_entity.id
_entity.type
_entity.pdbx_description
1 polymer ?
#
loop_
_entity_poly.entity_id
_entity_poly.type
_entity_poly.pdbx_seq_one_letter_code
_entity_poly.pdbx_strand_id
1 'polypeptide(L)'
;MWSALGRAAKARAASPRKKTPGIMKHYALKCVMLPNGTPSSVVIFSEMSRNWAGEPLDSYQKILNSTRTTKTQTGLTITAYLDRRNYPCGLKPTSDQLASRRLRRHETLPEWNYTIKPQL
;
A
#
# COMPACT_ATOMS: atom_id res chain seq x y z
N MET A 1 -42.27 30.75 18.77
CA MET A 1 -41.60 29.49 18.37
C MET A 1 -41.29 29.56 16.88
N TRP A 2 -40.09 30.03 16.52
CA TRP A 2 -39.63 30.10 15.12
C TRP A 2 -38.87 28.81 14.78
N SER A 3 -39.40 28.02 13.84
CA SER A 3 -38.70 26.90 13.22
C SER A 3 -37.97 27.41 11.98
N ALA A 4 -36.64 27.45 12.03
CA ALA A 4 -35.79 28.01 10.98
C ALA A 4 -35.26 26.92 10.03
N LEU A 5 -35.56 27.10 8.75
CA LEU A 5 -34.66 26.91 7.59
C LEU A 5 -33.93 25.57 7.44
N GLY A 6 -34.59 24.62 6.76
CA GLY A 6 -33.91 23.54 6.05
C GLY A 6 -33.13 24.09 4.86
N ARG A 7 -31.81 24.22 4.99
CA ARG A 7 -30.91 24.46 3.85
C ARG A 7 -30.68 23.16 3.11
N ALA A 8 -31.21 23.06 1.89
CA ALA A 8 -30.84 22.03 0.93
C ALA A 8 -29.33 22.09 0.66
N ALA A 9 -28.59 21.06 1.08
CA ALA A 9 -27.20 20.87 0.70
C ALA A 9 -27.14 20.60 -0.81
N LYS A 10 -26.74 21.62 -1.57
CA LYS A 10 -26.51 21.52 -3.01
C LYS A 10 -25.38 20.50 -3.22
N ALA A 11 -25.71 19.31 -3.72
CA ALA A 11 -24.74 18.28 -4.08
C ALA A 11 -23.72 18.91 -5.05
N ARG A 12 -22.48 19.06 -4.60
CA ARG A 12 -21.38 19.53 -5.45
C ARG A 12 -21.08 18.40 -6.42
N ALA A 13 -21.47 18.58 -7.69
CA ALA A 13 -21.14 17.64 -8.75
C ALA A 13 -19.63 17.38 -8.72
N ALA A 14 -19.25 16.10 -8.59
CA ALA A 14 -17.86 15.69 -8.67
C ALA A 14 -17.34 16.08 -10.06
N SER A 15 -16.39 17.00 -10.09
CA SER A 15 -15.73 17.42 -11.33
C SER A 15 -15.13 16.17 -12.00
N PRO A 16 -15.33 15.95 -13.32
CA PRO A 16 -14.81 14.77 -13.99
C PRO A 16 -13.28 14.76 -13.85
N ARG A 17 -12.73 13.68 -13.27
CA ARG A 17 -11.29 13.46 -13.20
C ARG A 17 -10.74 13.55 -14.62
N LYS A 18 -10.01 14.62 -14.93
CA LYS A 18 -9.24 14.74 -16.17
C LYS A 18 -8.33 13.52 -16.24
N LYS A 19 -8.46 12.69 -17.29
CA LYS A 19 -7.54 11.59 -17.55
C LYS A 19 -6.16 12.18 -17.80
N THR A 20 -5.28 12.12 -16.81
CA THR A 20 -3.90 12.57 -16.93
C THR A 20 -3.19 11.70 -17.97
N PRO A 21 -2.51 12.28 -18.98
CA PRO A 21 -1.73 11.51 -19.92
C PRO A 21 -0.51 10.95 -19.19
N GLY A 22 -0.34 9.63 -19.23
CA GLY A 22 0.75 8.93 -18.54
C GLY A 22 0.32 8.30 -17.21
N ILE A 23 -0.59 7.32 -17.25
CA ILE A 23 -0.80 6.43 -16.12
C ILE A 23 0.51 5.68 -15.89
N MET A 24 1.20 5.97 -14.78
CA MET A 24 2.28 5.12 -14.27
C MET A 24 1.76 3.69 -14.25
N LYS A 25 2.38 2.80 -15.03
CA LYS A 25 2.08 1.35 -15.01
C LYS A 25 2.10 0.86 -13.55
N HIS A 26 1.22 -0.07 -13.20
CA HIS A 26 1.21 -0.66 -11.86
C HIS A 26 2.44 -1.58 -11.70
N TYR A 27 3.59 -1.00 -11.37
CA TYR A 27 4.80 -1.71 -11.02
C TYR A 27 4.94 -1.73 -9.51
N ALA A 28 5.23 -2.91 -8.96
CA ALA A 28 5.49 -3.02 -7.54
C ALA A 28 6.86 -2.41 -7.23
N LEU A 29 6.93 -1.57 -6.19
CA LEU A 29 8.20 -1.19 -5.60
C LEU A 29 8.65 -2.36 -4.72
N LYS A 30 9.80 -2.96 -5.02
CA LYS A 30 10.37 -3.99 -4.18
C LYS A 30 11.52 -3.43 -3.36
N CYS A 31 11.37 -3.48 -2.04
CA CYS A 31 12.39 -3.08 -1.08
C CYS A 31 13.11 -4.33 -0.55
N VAL A 32 14.44 -4.28 -0.50
CA VAL A 32 15.33 -5.29 0.07
C VAL A 32 16.22 -4.61 1.10
N MET A 33 16.33 -5.23 2.28
CA MET A 33 17.15 -4.70 3.37
C MET A 33 18.51 -5.39 3.40
N LEU A 34 19.56 -4.60 3.67
CA LEU A 34 20.94 -5.07 3.86
C LEU A 34 21.16 -5.51 5.33
N PRO A 35 22.22 -6.30 5.63
CA PRO A 35 22.14 -7.51 6.47
C PRO A 35 22.09 -7.28 8.00
N ASN A 36 21.74 -6.09 8.48
CA ASN A 36 21.97 -5.68 9.88
C ASN A 36 20.76 -6.01 10.79
N GLY A 37 20.11 -7.16 10.56
CA GLY A 37 18.83 -7.51 11.16
C GLY A 37 17.67 -6.81 10.45
N THR A 38 16.52 -7.49 10.36
CA THR A 38 15.32 -6.93 9.73
C THR A 38 14.53 -6.11 10.74
N PRO A 39 14.53 -4.77 10.70
CA PRO A 39 13.58 -3.99 11.48
C PRO A 39 12.14 -4.36 11.12
N SER A 40 11.22 -4.12 12.06
CA SER A 40 9.80 -4.34 11.81
C SER A 40 9.32 -3.47 10.64
N SER A 41 8.33 -3.99 9.89
CA SER A 41 7.68 -3.26 8.80
C SER A 41 7.26 -1.86 9.21
N VAL A 42 6.73 -1.70 10.43
CA VAL A 42 6.28 -0.42 10.98
C VAL A 42 7.39 0.63 10.97
N VAL A 43 8.59 0.30 11.44
CA VAL A 43 9.73 1.23 11.47
C VAL A 43 10.19 1.58 10.04
N ILE A 44 10.17 0.62 9.14
CA ILE A 44 10.58 0.85 7.75
C ILE A 44 9.61 1.82 7.06
N PHE A 45 8.30 1.58 7.20
CA PHE A 45 7.27 2.42 6.59
C PHE A 45 7.19 3.81 7.22
N SER A 46 7.44 3.97 8.52
CA SER A 46 7.50 5.30 9.15
C SER A 46 8.64 6.14 8.60
N GLU A 47 9.83 5.56 8.47
CA GLU A 47 11.03 6.28 7.99
C GLU A 47 10.95 6.63 6.50
N MET A 48 10.42 5.72 5.68
CA MET A 48 10.13 6.02 4.26
C MET A 48 9.12 7.17 4.14
N SER A 49 8.04 7.15 4.91
CA SER A 49 7.02 8.19 4.89
C SER A 49 7.57 9.55 5.33
N ARG A 50 8.47 9.55 6.33
CA ARG A 50 9.16 10.76 6.79
C ARG A 50 10.06 11.35 5.70
N ASN A 51 10.77 10.50 4.95
CA ASN A 51 11.63 10.96 3.86
C ASN A 51 10.85 11.50 2.65
N TRP A 52 9.58 11.12 2.48
CA TRP A 52 8.72 11.58 1.38
C TRP A 52 7.83 12.75 1.77
N ALA A 53 7.84 13.18 3.03
CA ALA A 53 6.98 14.23 3.52
C ALA A 53 7.23 15.55 2.75
N GLY A 54 6.20 16.02 2.05
CA GLY A 54 6.25 17.25 1.25
C GLY A 54 6.75 17.09 -0.18
N GLU A 55 7.14 15.88 -0.60
CA GLU A 55 7.62 15.61 -1.96
C GLU A 55 6.55 14.92 -2.83
N PRO A 56 6.11 15.52 -3.95
CA PRO A 56 5.19 14.85 -4.85
C PRO A 56 5.88 13.66 -5.52
N LEU A 57 5.35 12.45 -5.32
CA LEU A 57 5.85 11.19 -5.89
C LEU A 57 5.30 10.98 -7.31
N ASP A 58 5.75 11.82 -8.23
CA ASP A 58 5.29 11.88 -9.64
C ASP A 58 6.04 10.95 -10.60
N SER A 59 7.19 10.42 -10.18
CA SER A 59 8.06 9.56 -11.00
C SER A 59 8.61 8.39 -10.20
N TYR A 60 8.73 7.22 -10.85
CA TYR A 60 9.39 6.05 -10.26
C TYR A 60 10.81 6.34 -9.81
N GLN A 61 11.54 7.17 -10.52
CA GLN A 61 12.91 7.52 -10.16
C GLN A 61 12.93 8.29 -8.84
N LYS A 62 11.95 9.18 -8.63
CA LYS A 62 11.80 9.93 -7.39
C LYS A 62 11.47 9.00 -6.23
N ILE A 63 10.51 8.10 -6.42
CA ILE A 63 10.16 7.06 -5.43
C ILE A 63 11.38 6.18 -5.09
N LEU A 64 12.11 5.69 -6.09
CA LEU A 64 13.29 4.84 -5.89
C LEU A 64 14.42 5.59 -5.19
N ASN A 65 14.71 6.81 -5.62
CA ASN A 65 15.74 7.64 -5.00
C ASN A 65 15.40 7.93 -3.55
N SER A 66 14.18 8.38 -3.28
CA SER A 66 13.76 8.64 -1.91
C SER A 66 13.71 7.38 -1.05
N THR A 67 13.46 6.21 -1.61
CA THR A 67 13.56 4.97 -0.82
C THR A 67 15.01 4.61 -0.48
N ARG A 68 15.94 4.82 -1.44
CA ARG A 68 17.37 4.51 -1.29
C ARG A 68 18.12 5.51 -0.41
N THR A 69 17.66 6.75 -0.34
CA THR A 69 18.28 7.79 0.49
C THR A 69 17.80 7.77 1.93
N THR A 70 16.72 7.04 2.25
CA THR A 70 16.29 6.81 3.63
C THR A 70 17.37 6.06 4.40
N LYS A 71 18.06 6.78 5.30
CA LYS A 71 19.05 6.24 6.24
C LYS A 71 18.61 6.60 7.65
N THR A 72 18.58 5.63 8.55
CA THR A 72 18.30 5.89 9.98
C THR A 72 19.60 6.01 10.77
N GLN A 73 19.56 6.69 11.92
CA GLN A 73 20.69 6.77 12.85
C GLN A 73 21.15 5.39 13.36
N THR A 74 20.25 4.40 13.34
CA THR A 74 20.51 3.00 13.69
C THR A 74 21.18 2.19 12.57
N GLY A 75 21.52 2.80 11.43
CA GLY A 75 22.25 2.12 10.34
C GLY A 75 21.37 1.32 9.38
N LEU A 76 20.05 1.57 9.36
CA LEU A 76 19.17 0.92 8.38
C LEU A 76 19.51 1.40 6.97
N THR A 77 19.83 0.46 6.09
CA THR A 77 20.03 0.71 4.67
C THR A 77 18.99 -0.05 3.87
N ILE A 78 18.17 0.70 3.12
CA ILE A 78 17.11 0.16 2.27
C ILE A 78 17.55 0.26 0.82
N THR A 79 17.53 -0.87 0.13
CA THR A 79 17.66 -0.91 -1.34
C THR A 79 16.29 -1.11 -1.96
N ALA A 80 15.97 -0.33 -2.99
CA ALA A 80 14.71 -0.46 -3.71
C ALA A 80 14.93 -0.58 -5.21
N TYR A 81 14.11 -1.40 -5.86
CA TYR A 81 14.07 -1.56 -7.30
C TYR A 81 12.65 -1.67 -7.80
N LEU A 82 12.46 -1.29 -9.06
CA LEU A 82 11.20 -1.39 -9.75
C LEU A 82 11.01 -2.83 -10.20
N ASP A 83 9.96 -3.49 -9.71
CA ASP A 83 9.55 -4.78 -10.22
C ASP A 83 8.68 -4.58 -11.47
N ARG A 84 9.24 -4.95 -12.62
CA ARG A 84 8.58 -4.85 -13.92
C ARG A 84 7.78 -6.08 -14.29
N ARG A 85 7.65 -7.05 -13.39
CA ARG A 85 6.80 -8.23 -13.60
C ARG A 85 5.36 -7.79 -13.86
N ASN A 86 4.69 -8.52 -14.74
CA ASN A 86 3.28 -8.33 -14.99
C ASN A 86 2.49 -9.02 -13.88
N TYR A 87 1.78 -8.24 -13.06
CA TYR A 87 0.88 -8.74 -12.04
C TYR A 87 -0.56 -8.60 -12.55
N PRO A 88 -1.16 -9.67 -13.10
CA PRO A 88 -2.53 -9.60 -13.58
C PRO A 88 -3.49 -9.23 -12.44
N CYS A 89 -4.08 -8.05 -12.52
CA CYS A 89 -5.10 -7.59 -11.59
C CYS A 89 -6.47 -8.20 -11.93
N GLY A 90 -7.32 -8.40 -10.92
CA GLY A 90 -8.69 -8.89 -11.13
C GLY A 90 -8.85 -10.40 -11.21
N LEU A 91 -7.79 -11.16 -10.90
CA LEU A 91 -7.90 -12.60 -10.72
C LEU A 91 -8.79 -12.90 -9.51
N LYS A 92 -10.00 -13.42 -9.77
CA LYS A 92 -10.86 -13.97 -8.72
C LYS A 92 -10.47 -15.43 -8.50
N PRO A 93 -9.98 -15.81 -7.31
CA PRO A 93 -9.73 -17.22 -7.02
C PRO A 93 -11.04 -18.00 -7.11
N THR A 94 -10.98 -19.23 -7.59
CA THR A 94 -12.14 -20.12 -7.57
C THR A 94 -12.49 -20.49 -6.12
N SER A 95 -13.75 -20.88 -5.88
CA SER A 95 -14.20 -21.37 -4.56
C SER A 95 -13.30 -22.49 -4.04
N ASP A 96 -12.85 -23.39 -4.91
CA ASP A 96 -12.03 -24.55 -4.56
C ASP A 96 -10.60 -24.14 -4.21
N GLN A 97 -10.06 -23.13 -4.88
CA GLN A 97 -8.76 -22.53 -4.52
C GLN A 97 -8.80 -21.80 -3.19
N LEU A 98 -9.95 -21.23 -2.80
CA LEU A 98 -10.15 -20.63 -1.49
C LEU A 98 -10.35 -21.70 -0.41
N ALA A 99 -11.14 -22.74 -0.69
CA ALA A 99 -11.43 -23.83 0.23
C ALA A 99 -10.21 -24.71 0.52
N SER A 100 -9.34 -24.91 -0.47
CA SER A 100 -8.08 -25.67 -0.28
C SER A 100 -7.10 -24.97 0.66
N ARG A 101 -7.20 -23.64 0.85
CA ARG A 101 -6.31 -22.90 1.76
C ARG A 101 -6.59 -23.28 3.21
N ARG A 102 -5.52 -23.60 3.93
CA ARG A 102 -5.58 -23.93 5.36
C ARG A 102 -5.73 -22.66 6.21
N LEU A 103 -6.92 -22.07 6.19
CA LEU A 103 -7.27 -20.90 7.02
C LEU A 103 -7.79 -21.34 8.38
N ARG A 104 -7.17 -20.86 9.46
CA ARG A 104 -7.71 -20.97 10.83
C ARG A 104 -8.19 -19.59 11.29
N ARG A 105 -9.50 -19.42 11.42
CA ARG A 105 -10.09 -18.20 11.97
C ARG A 105 -9.97 -18.20 13.50
N HIS A 106 -9.69 -17.04 14.07
CA HIS A 106 -9.61 -16.85 15.53
C HIS A 106 -11.01 -16.54 16.07
N GLU A 107 -11.21 -16.73 17.38
CA GLU A 107 -12.51 -16.51 18.02
C GLU A 107 -12.92 -15.04 18.02
N THR A 108 -11.94 -14.13 18.15
CA THR A 108 -12.15 -12.69 18.13
C THR A 108 -12.06 -12.16 16.70
N LEU A 109 -13.16 -11.58 16.18
CA LEU A 109 -13.25 -11.02 14.82
C LEU A 109 -12.72 -11.98 13.73
N PRO A 110 -13.32 -13.17 13.58
CA PRO A 110 -12.85 -14.25 12.70
C PRO A 110 -12.69 -13.87 11.22
N GLU A 111 -13.40 -12.85 10.75
CA GLU A 111 -13.25 -12.33 9.39
C GLU A 111 -11.93 -11.58 9.16
N TRP A 112 -11.40 -10.96 10.22
CA TRP A 112 -10.21 -10.11 10.18
C TRP A 112 -8.98 -10.84 10.73
N ASN A 113 -9.19 -11.68 11.75
CA ASN A 113 -8.14 -12.39 12.46
C ASN A 113 -8.13 -13.87 12.05
N TYR A 114 -7.24 -14.21 11.13
CA TYR A 114 -7.06 -15.57 10.66
C TYR A 114 -5.59 -15.89 10.44
N THR A 115 -5.24 -17.17 10.61
CA THR A 115 -3.91 -17.72 10.33
C THR A 115 -3.96 -18.53 9.05
N ILE A 116 -3.13 -18.20 8.07
CA ILE A 116 -2.92 -19.01 6.87
C ILE A 116 -1.76 -19.98 7.14
N LYS A 117 -2.01 -21.28 7.11
CA LYS A 117 -0.97 -22.30 7.24
C LYS A 117 -0.39 -22.68 5.86
N PRO A 118 0.90 -23.06 5.78
CA PRO A 118 1.46 -23.57 4.54
C PRO A 118 0.73 -24.84 4.10
N GLN A 119 0.52 -24.93 2.79
CA GLN A 119 0.19 -26.19 2.13
C GLN A 119 1.51 -26.94 1.97
N LEU A 120 1.59 -28.15 2.54
CA LEU A 120 2.69 -29.09 2.33
C LEU A 120 2.51 -29.78 0.99
#